data_AF-A0A7S3CPW7-F1
#
_entry.id   AF-A0A7S3CPW7-F1
#
_cell.length_a   1.000
_cell.length_b   1.000
_cell.length_c   1.000
_cell.angle_alpha   90.00
_cell.angle_beta   90.00
_cell.angle_gamma   90.00
#
_symmetry.space_group_name_H-M   'P 1'
#
loop_
_entity.id
_entity.type
_entity.pdbx_description
1 polymer ?
#
loop_
_entity_poly.entity_id
_entity_poly.type
_entity_poly.pdbx_seq_one_letter_code
_entity_poly.pdbx_strand_id
1 'polypeptide(L)'
;MDRLDLAVSPRDVELFFYRYDSDQDGRLGFWEMSNSVLPLDLRQRDEIEQRQATYQLSYETRELLKRVLRKAIETEAQVEHVRHKLQMILRKLENVDVRQIFSHLDWINRGFICKSDIKRIVDQFSEHLNDQLVHVRSHPDSLEMEALFRRFNKDKQ
;
A
#
# COMPACT_ATOMS: atom_id res chain seq x y z
N MET A 1 14.25 28.44 -9.96
CA MET A 1 13.32 27.65 -9.14
C MET A 1 13.19 26.31 -9.83
N ASP A 2 14.03 25.35 -9.45
CA ASP A 2 14.06 24.02 -10.07
C ASP A 2 12.76 23.28 -9.74
N ARG A 3 12.03 22.88 -10.77
CA ARG A 3 10.81 22.09 -10.64
C ARG A 3 11.19 20.63 -10.37
N LEU A 4 10.55 20.00 -9.39
CA LEU A 4 10.58 18.54 -9.25
C LEU A 4 9.77 17.97 -10.42
N ASP A 5 10.42 17.64 -11.54
CA ASP A 5 9.77 17.12 -12.77
C ASP A 5 9.08 15.75 -12.53
N LEU A 6 7.94 15.77 -11.84
CA LEU A 6 7.10 14.63 -11.52
C LEU A 6 6.03 14.46 -12.60
N ALA A 7 6.20 13.41 -13.42
CA ALA A 7 5.14 12.96 -14.31
C ALA A 7 4.15 12.09 -13.52
N VAL A 8 3.05 12.70 -13.06
CA VAL A 8 1.94 12.05 -12.35
C VAL A 8 0.60 12.61 -12.86
N SER A 9 -0.46 11.81 -12.83
CA SER A 9 -1.80 12.25 -13.22
C SER A 9 -2.38 13.21 -12.17
N PRO A 10 -3.08 14.29 -12.56
CA PRO A 10 -3.75 15.18 -11.61
C PRO A 10 -4.71 14.45 -10.67
N ARG A 11 -5.42 13.44 -11.18
CA ARG A 11 -6.33 12.62 -10.38
C ARG A 11 -5.62 11.80 -9.31
N ASP A 12 -4.43 11.30 -9.60
CA ASP A 12 -3.67 10.51 -8.63
C ASP A 12 -3.12 11.43 -7.53
N VAL A 13 -2.79 12.67 -7.89
CA VAL A 13 -2.43 13.71 -6.91
C VAL A 13 -3.61 14.05 -6.00
N GLU A 14 -4.83 14.15 -6.54
CA GLU A 14 -6.02 14.35 -5.69
C GLU A 14 -6.19 13.23 -4.66
N LEU A 15 -5.96 11.97 -5.03
CA LEU A 15 -6.02 10.84 -4.09
C LEU A 15 -4.97 10.96 -2.98
N PHE A 16 -3.78 11.44 -3.32
CA PHE A 16 -2.76 11.74 -2.33
C PHE A 16 -3.20 12.85 -1.36
N PHE A 17 -3.83 13.92 -1.85
CA PHE A 17 -4.37 14.97 -1.00
C PHE A 17 -5.48 14.43 -0.08
N TYR A 18 -6.47 13.70 -0.61
CA TYR A 18 -7.52 13.09 0.22
C TYR A 18 -6.99 12.16 1.32
N ARG A 19 -5.78 11.62 1.16
CA ARG A 19 -5.15 10.76 2.16
C ARG A 19 -4.49 11.55 3.30
N TYR A 20 -3.84 12.66 2.99
CA TYR A 20 -2.93 13.36 3.92
C TYR A 20 -3.43 14.72 4.38
N ASP A 21 -4.29 15.38 3.59
CA ASP A 21 -4.99 16.62 3.95
C ASP A 21 -6.04 16.29 5.01
N SER A 22 -5.68 16.55 6.27
CA SER A 22 -6.44 16.16 7.45
C SER A 22 -7.52 17.19 7.78
N ASP A 23 -7.30 18.46 7.44
CA ASP A 23 -8.27 19.55 7.65
C ASP A 23 -9.12 19.88 6.42
N GLN A 24 -8.82 19.24 5.28
CA GLN A 24 -9.56 19.32 4.02
C GLN A 24 -9.57 20.72 3.41
N ASP A 25 -8.51 21.51 3.64
CA ASP A 25 -8.36 22.85 3.09
C ASP A 25 -7.84 22.87 1.63
N GLY A 26 -7.51 21.70 1.09
CA GLY A 26 -6.96 21.51 -0.25
C GLY A 26 -5.47 21.80 -0.33
N ARG A 27 -4.78 21.89 0.81
CA ARG A 27 -3.35 22.15 0.94
C ARG A 27 -2.74 21.07 1.85
N LEU A 28 -1.42 21.00 1.84
CA LEU A 28 -0.69 20.16 2.78
C LEU A 28 0.19 21.05 3.63
N GLY A 29 -0.12 21.11 4.91
CA GLY A 29 0.73 21.72 5.92
C GLY A 29 2.05 20.97 6.06
N PHE A 30 3.00 21.60 6.78
CA PHE A 30 4.31 21.00 7.03
C PHE A 30 4.21 19.59 7.63
N TRP A 31 3.31 19.39 8.60
CA TRP A 31 3.15 18.10 9.28
C TRP A 31 2.54 17.02 8.41
N GLU A 32 1.60 17.37 7.54
CA GLU A 32 0.95 16.43 6.62
C GLU A 32 1.92 16.00 5.52
N MET A 33 2.66 16.96 4.97
CA MET A 33 3.75 16.67 4.04
C MET A 33 4.82 15.80 4.71
N SER A 34 5.24 16.12 5.94
CA SER A 34 6.24 15.36 6.68
C SER A 34 5.78 13.93 6.93
N ASN A 35 4.52 13.72 7.32
CA ASN A 35 3.93 12.40 7.51
C ASN A 35 3.88 11.56 6.21
N SER A 36 3.87 12.20 5.04
CA SER A 36 3.91 11.50 3.76
C SER A 36 5.31 11.02 3.34
N VAL A 37 6.37 11.63 3.87
CA VAL A 37 7.77 11.36 3.45
C VAL A 37 8.65 10.76 4.53
N LEU A 38 8.34 10.98 5.81
CA LEU A 38 9.15 10.48 6.92
C LEU A 38 8.91 8.97 7.13
N PRO A 39 9.92 8.25 7.66
CA PRO A 39 9.74 6.87 8.06
C PRO A 39 8.60 6.69 9.08
N LEU A 40 7.90 5.55 8.99
CA LEU A 40 6.87 5.17 9.96
C LEU A 40 7.47 4.71 11.31
N ASP A 41 8.75 4.35 11.32
CA ASP A 41 9.48 3.99 12.53
C ASP A 41 9.80 5.25 13.35
N LEU A 42 9.27 5.33 14.58
CA LEU A 42 9.37 6.51 15.44
C LEU A 42 10.83 6.89 15.73
N ARG A 43 11.68 5.89 15.99
CA ARG A 43 13.09 6.13 16.32
C ARG A 43 13.83 6.79 15.14
N GLN A 44 13.63 6.29 13.92
CA GLN A 44 14.20 6.89 12.72
C GLN A 44 13.62 8.27 12.42
N ARG A 45 12.34 8.49 12.72
CA ARG A 45 11.69 9.78 12.57
C ARG A 45 12.32 10.82 13.51
N ASP A 46 12.46 10.48 14.80
CA ASP A 46 13.06 11.36 15.80
C ASP A 46 14.50 11.75 15.43
N GLU A 47 15.28 10.81 14.90
CA GLU A 47 16.64 11.05 14.41
C GLU A 47 16.72 12.04 13.24
N ILE A 48 15.66 12.18 12.45
CA ILE A 48 15.59 13.12 11.33
C ILE A 48 15.13 14.49 11.83
N GLU A 49 14.11 14.53 12.70
CA GLU A 49 13.56 15.77 13.25
C GLU A 49 14.56 16.53 14.13
N GLN A 50 15.50 15.83 14.78
CA GLN A 50 16.55 16.42 15.61
C GLN A 50 17.74 16.99 14.81
N ARG A 51 17.79 16.79 13.49
CA ARG A 51 18.92 17.27 12.67
C ARG A 51 18.86 18.79 12.51
N GLN A 52 20.02 19.43 12.62
CA GLN A 52 20.13 20.84 12.25
C GLN A 52 19.87 21.02 10.76
N ALA A 53 19.06 22.01 10.43
CA ALA A 53 18.69 22.30 9.05
C ALA A 53 19.92 22.78 8.27
N THR A 54 20.32 22.00 7.26
CA THR A 54 21.24 22.47 6.23
C THR A 54 20.46 23.32 5.22
N TYR A 55 20.95 24.51 4.88
CA TYR A 55 20.25 25.48 4.03
C TYR A 55 20.01 25.02 2.58
N GLN A 56 20.61 23.91 2.13
CA GLN A 56 20.47 23.41 0.76
C GLN A 56 20.26 21.90 0.74
N LEU A 57 19.20 21.48 0.03
CA LEU A 57 19.01 20.08 -0.33
C LEU A 57 20.06 19.69 -1.37
N SER A 58 20.72 18.55 -1.18
CA SER A 58 21.61 18.00 -2.22
C SER A 58 20.78 17.51 -3.41
N TYR A 59 21.44 17.31 -4.56
CA TYR A 59 20.80 16.69 -5.73
C TYR A 59 20.24 15.30 -5.40
N GLU A 60 21.02 14.49 -4.67
CA GLU A 60 20.61 13.16 -4.23
C GLU A 60 19.36 13.19 -3.35
N THR A 61 19.31 14.10 -2.37
CA THR A 61 18.13 14.25 -1.50
C THR A 61 16.88 14.63 -2.31
N ARG A 62 17.02 15.53 -3.30
CA ARG A 62 15.91 15.90 -4.20
C ARG A 62 15.42 14.71 -5.02
N GLU A 63 16.34 13.92 -5.58
CA GLU A 63 16.01 12.75 -6.39
C GLU A 63 15.32 11.66 -5.55
N LEU A 64 15.76 11.44 -4.32
CA LEU A 64 15.10 10.53 -3.38
C LEU A 64 13.72 11.03 -2.96
N LEU A 65 13.59 12.32 -2.63
CA LEU A 65 12.30 12.94 -2.31
C LEU A 65 11.30 12.77 -3.46
N LYS A 66 11.76 13.01 -4.69
CA LYS A 66 10.96 12.80 -5.91
C LYS A 66 10.47 11.36 -6.02
N ARG A 67 11.33 10.38 -5.74
CA ARG A 67 10.97 8.95 -5.80
C ARG A 67 9.96 8.57 -4.73
N VAL A 68 10.15 9.06 -3.50
CA VAL A 68 9.22 8.84 -2.39
C VAL A 68 7.84 9.41 -2.72
N LEU A 69 7.78 10.67 -3.16
CA LEU A 69 6.51 11.31 -3.53
C LEU A 69 5.79 10.59 -4.67
N ARG A 70 6.53 10.24 -5.73
CA ARG A 70 5.96 9.45 -6.83
C ARG A 70 5.38 8.13 -6.32
N LYS A 71 6.12 7.41 -5.48
CA LYS A 71 5.65 6.12 -4.95
C LYS A 71 4.48 6.25 -4.00
N ALA A 72 4.41 7.31 -3.19
CA ALA A 72 3.26 7.59 -2.35
C ALA A 72 2.00 7.82 -3.19
N ILE A 73 2.09 8.66 -4.22
CA ILE A 73 0.98 8.93 -5.16
C ILE A 73 0.54 7.65 -5.88
N GLU A 74 1.48 6.91 -6.46
CA GLU A 74 1.20 5.63 -7.14
C GLU A 74 0.53 4.62 -6.20
N THR A 75 0.96 4.57 -4.94
CA THR A 75 0.39 3.67 -3.93
C THR A 75 -1.06 4.04 -3.64
N GLU A 76 -1.38 5.31 -3.41
CA GLU A 76 -2.76 5.73 -3.17
C GLU A 76 -3.67 5.46 -4.39
N ALA A 77 -3.16 5.69 -5.60
CA ALA A 77 -3.89 5.34 -6.82
C ALA A 77 -4.17 3.83 -6.94
N GLN A 78 -3.17 2.98 -6.64
CA GLN A 78 -3.33 1.53 -6.65
C GLN A 78 -4.31 1.04 -5.60
N VAL A 79 -4.23 1.57 -4.37
CA VAL A 79 -5.16 1.23 -3.30
C VAL A 79 -6.58 1.65 -3.67
N GLU A 80 -6.77 2.84 -4.23
CA GLU A 80 -8.08 3.32 -4.64
C GLU A 80 -8.68 2.48 -5.78
N HIS A 81 -7.86 2.01 -6.72
CA HIS A 81 -8.29 1.07 -7.75
C HIS A 81 -8.82 -0.25 -7.14
N VAL A 82 -8.13 -0.76 -6.11
CA VAL A 82 -8.58 -1.96 -5.38
C VAL A 82 -9.87 -1.68 -4.59
N ARG A 83 -10.01 -0.51 -3.95
CA ARG A 83 -11.24 -0.10 -3.26
C ARG A 83 -12.43 -0.05 -4.22
N HIS A 84 -12.27 0.49 -5.42
CA HIS A 84 -13.32 0.49 -6.44
C HIS A 84 -13.73 -0.93 -6.86
N LYS A 85 -12.77 -1.83 -7.09
CA LYS A 85 -13.06 -3.24 -7.40
C LYS A 85 -13.84 -3.91 -6.27
N LEU A 86 -13.43 -3.69 -5.03
CA LEU A 86 -14.13 -4.19 -3.85
C LEU A 86 -15.57 -3.66 -3.82
N GLN A 87 -15.76 -2.35 -3.99
CA GLN A 87 -17.08 -1.73 -4.02
C GLN A 87 -17.97 -2.32 -5.12
N MET A 88 -17.42 -2.59 -6.31
CA MET A 88 -18.16 -3.21 -7.41
C MET A 88 -18.62 -4.63 -7.08
N ILE A 89 -17.82 -5.41 -6.36
CA ILE A 89 -18.21 -6.75 -5.91
C ILE A 89 -19.27 -6.66 -4.81
N LEU A 90 -19.06 -5.79 -3.82
CA LEU A 90 -20.01 -5.60 -2.72
C LEU A 90 -21.37 -5.13 -3.20
N ARG A 91 -21.44 -4.28 -4.24
CA ARG A 91 -22.71 -3.88 -4.87
C ARG A 91 -23.47 -5.03 -5.53
N LYS A 92 -22.78 -6.09 -5.97
CA LYS A 92 -23.41 -7.28 -6.57
C LYS A 92 -23.89 -8.27 -5.52
N LEU A 93 -23.27 -8.26 -4.34
CA LEU A 93 -23.63 -9.13 -3.24
C LEU A 93 -24.72 -8.43 -2.41
N GLU A 94 -25.96 -8.89 -2.56
CA GLU A 94 -27.03 -8.45 -1.67
C GLU A 94 -26.65 -8.80 -0.21
N ASN A 95 -26.68 -7.80 0.68
CA ASN A 95 -26.52 -7.94 2.14
C ASN A 95 -25.09 -8.05 2.71
N VAL A 96 -24.03 -7.67 1.98
CA VAL A 96 -22.69 -7.55 2.57
C VAL A 96 -22.40 -6.13 3.03
N ASP A 97 -22.24 -5.94 4.34
CA ASP A 97 -21.81 -4.67 4.93
C ASP A 97 -20.37 -4.73 5.46
N VAL A 98 -19.81 -3.58 5.82
CA VAL A 98 -18.44 -3.49 6.36
C VAL A 98 -18.31 -4.22 7.70
N ARG A 99 -19.41 -4.34 8.47
CA ARG A 99 -19.39 -5.05 9.76
C ARG A 99 -19.20 -6.55 9.56
N GLN A 100 -19.86 -7.15 8.59
CA GLN A 100 -19.65 -8.55 8.24
C GLN A 100 -18.22 -8.83 7.79
N ILE A 101 -17.63 -7.92 6.99
CA ILE A 101 -16.21 -8.02 6.64
C ILE A 101 -15.36 -8.02 7.90
N PHE A 102 -15.58 -7.08 8.82
CA PHE A 102 -14.84 -7.01 10.08
C PHE A 102 -15.01 -8.29 10.92
N SER A 103 -16.25 -8.78 11.09
CA SER A 103 -16.51 -10.02 11.84
C SER A 103 -15.87 -11.25 11.21
N HIS A 104 -15.70 -11.27 9.88
CA HIS A 104 -14.96 -12.33 9.21
C HIS A 104 -13.46 -12.28 9.53
N LEU A 105 -12.89 -11.08 9.64
CA LEU A 105 -11.50 -10.87 10.06
C LEU A 105 -11.33 -11.18 11.57
N ASP A 106 -12.25 -10.72 12.40
CA ASP A 106 -12.33 -10.94 13.84
C ASP A 106 -13.15 -12.19 14.20
N TRP A 107 -12.71 -13.33 13.69
CA TRP A 107 -13.37 -14.63 13.87
C TRP A 107 -13.57 -15.07 15.33
N ILE A 108 -12.71 -14.60 16.26
CA ILE A 108 -12.86 -14.85 17.70
C ILE A 108 -13.67 -13.77 18.42
N ASN A 109 -14.23 -12.82 17.68
CA ASN A 109 -15.15 -11.80 18.17
C ASN A 109 -14.59 -11.01 19.36
N ARG A 110 -13.31 -10.59 19.26
CA ARG A 110 -12.64 -9.77 20.26
C ARG A 110 -13.06 -8.29 20.23
N GLY A 111 -13.67 -7.85 19.12
CA GLY A 111 -13.93 -6.46 18.82
C GLY A 111 -12.74 -5.71 18.22
N PHE A 112 -11.64 -6.39 17.88
CA PHE A 112 -10.44 -5.80 17.27
C PHE A 112 -9.65 -6.81 16.43
N ILE A 113 -8.86 -6.30 15.48
CA ILE A 113 -8.02 -7.09 14.57
C ILE A 113 -6.55 -6.88 14.93
N CYS A 114 -5.80 -7.97 15.13
CA CYS A 114 -4.37 -7.95 15.37
C CYS A 114 -3.57 -8.38 14.12
N LYS A 115 -2.26 -8.18 14.18
CA LYS A 115 -1.31 -8.63 13.14
C LYS A 115 -1.45 -10.12 12.81
N SER A 116 -1.69 -10.95 13.83
CA SER A 116 -1.88 -12.40 13.69
C SER A 116 -3.13 -12.76 12.88
N ASP A 117 -4.20 -11.96 12.98
CA ASP A 117 -5.45 -12.21 12.25
C ASP A 117 -5.25 -11.97 10.75
N ILE A 118 -4.58 -10.85 10.41
CA ILE A 118 -4.19 -10.55 9.03
C ILE A 118 -3.27 -11.65 8.48
N LYS A 119 -2.24 -12.06 9.24
CA LYS A 119 -1.32 -13.13 8.83
C LYS A 119 -2.09 -14.40 8.47
N ARG A 120 -3.01 -14.82 9.35
CA ARG A 120 -3.80 -16.03 9.14
C ARG A 120 -4.63 -15.97 7.86
N ILE A 121 -5.24 -14.82 7.56
CA ILE A 121 -6.01 -14.65 6.33
C ILE A 121 -5.11 -14.78 5.10
N VAL A 122 -3.94 -14.15 5.13
CA VAL A 122 -2.94 -14.28 4.06
C VAL A 122 -2.52 -15.74 3.87
N ASP A 123 -2.30 -16.47 4.96
CA ASP A 123 -1.94 -17.89 4.92
C ASP A 123 -3.09 -18.74 4.32
N GLN A 124 -4.34 -18.54 4.76
CA GLN A 124 -5.53 -19.21 4.22
C GLN A 124 -5.74 -18.95 2.72
N PHE A 125 -5.55 -17.70 2.27
CA PHE A 125 -5.63 -17.36 0.85
C PHE A 125 -4.50 -18.03 0.05
N SER A 126 -3.30 -18.10 0.61
CA SER A 126 -2.14 -18.74 -0.05
C SER A 126 -2.35 -20.24 -0.22
N GLU A 127 -2.95 -20.91 0.77
CA GLU A 127 -3.35 -22.31 0.70
C GLU A 127 -4.40 -22.54 -0.39
N HIS A 128 -5.46 -21.73 -0.42
CA HIS A 128 -6.51 -21.83 -1.44
C HIS A 128 -5.98 -21.67 -2.88
N LEU A 129 -5.04 -20.73 -3.09
CA LEU A 129 -4.40 -20.55 -4.39
C LEU A 129 -3.53 -21.76 -4.76
N ASN A 130 -2.78 -22.33 -3.82
CA ASN A 130 -1.99 -23.53 -4.06
C ASN A 130 -2.86 -24.71 -4.48
N ASP A 131 -4.00 -24.92 -3.82
CA ASP A 131 -4.93 -26.02 -4.16
C ASP A 131 -5.49 -25.87 -5.58
N GLN A 132 -5.90 -24.66 -5.96
CA GLN A 132 -6.35 -24.37 -7.33
C GLN A 132 -5.23 -24.56 -8.37
N LEU A 133 -4.00 -24.21 -8.03
CA LEU A 133 -2.85 -24.34 -8.93
C LEU A 133 -2.34 -25.77 -9.05
N VAL A 134 -2.47 -26.61 -8.02
CA VAL A 134 -2.19 -28.06 -8.10
C VAL A 134 -3.13 -28.71 -9.12
N HIS A 135 -4.39 -28.29 -9.17
CA HIS A 135 -5.33 -28.72 -10.21
C HIS A 135 -4.91 -28.26 -11.62
N VAL A 136 -4.35 -27.06 -11.78
CA VAL A 136 -3.89 -26.55 -13.09
C VAL A 136 -2.54 -27.13 -13.53
N ARG A 137 -1.60 -27.38 -12.62
CA ARG A 137 -0.29 -28.00 -12.88
C ARG A 137 -0.38 -29.46 -13.36
N SER A 138 -1.54 -30.09 -13.24
CA SER A 138 -1.81 -31.39 -13.87
C SER A 138 -1.96 -31.30 -15.40
N HIS A 139 -1.91 -30.10 -15.99
CA HIS A 139 -1.88 -29.90 -17.45
C HIS A 139 -0.45 -29.63 -17.96
N PRO A 140 -0.04 -30.29 -19.07
CA PRO A 140 1.37 -30.47 -19.46
C PRO A 140 2.13 -29.24 -19.99
N ASP A 141 1.50 -28.08 -20.21
CA ASP A 141 2.15 -26.95 -20.92
C ASP A 141 2.62 -25.78 -20.02
N SER A 142 2.71 -25.97 -18.70
CA SER A 142 2.90 -24.87 -17.73
C SER A 142 4.37 -24.44 -17.47
N LEU A 143 5.23 -24.38 -18.50
CA LEU A 143 6.63 -23.94 -18.39
C LEU A 143 6.77 -22.47 -17.96
N GLU A 144 5.83 -21.60 -18.33
CA GLU A 144 5.85 -20.17 -17.94
C GLU A 144 5.52 -19.95 -16.46
N MET A 145 4.72 -20.83 -15.87
CA MET A 145 4.27 -20.70 -14.49
C MET A 145 5.39 -21.07 -13.49
N GLU A 146 6.28 -21.99 -13.85
CA GLU A 146 7.44 -22.36 -13.02
C GLU A 146 8.44 -21.20 -12.84
N ALA A 147 8.57 -20.33 -13.86
CA ALA A 147 9.46 -19.16 -13.83
C ALA A 147 8.99 -18.08 -12.83
N LEU A 148 7.67 -17.92 -12.68
CA LEU A 148 7.06 -17.00 -11.70
C LEU A 148 7.33 -17.44 -10.25
N PHE A 149 7.25 -18.75 -9.97
CA PHE A 149 7.52 -19.31 -8.64
C PHE A 149 9.00 -19.24 -8.25
N ARG A 150 9.93 -19.43 -9.20
CA ARG A 150 11.36 -19.27 -8.92
C ARG A 150 11.74 -17.84 -8.56
N ARG A 151 11.01 -16.83 -9.06
CA ARG A 151 11.22 -15.43 -8.66
C ARG A 151 10.73 -15.14 -7.24
N PHE A 152 9.55 -15.64 -6.86
CA PHE A 152 8.99 -15.37 -5.53
C PHE A 152 9.71 -16.09 -4.37
N ASN A 153 10.28 -17.27 -4.61
CA ASN A 153 10.98 -18.03 -3.56
C ASN A 153 12.47 -17.68 -3.43
N LYS A 154 13.03 -16.86 -4.33
CA LYS A 154 14.45 -16.47 -4.25
C LYS A 154 14.72 -15.39 -3.21
N ASP A 155 13.69 -14.67 -2.76
CA ASP A 155 13.79 -13.60 -1.76
C ASP A 155 13.62 -14.09 -0.31
N LYS A 156 13.67 -15.41 -0.08
CA LYS A 156 13.54 -16.04 1.24
C LYS A 156 14.84 -16.70 1.77
N GLN A 157 16.00 -16.39 1.20
CA GLN A 157 17.31 -16.82 1.73
C GLN A 157 18.16 -15.64 2.18
#